data_AF-A0A3R6NZC7-F1
#
_entry.id   AF-A0A3R6NZC7-F1
#
_cell.length_a   1.000
_cell.length_b   1.000
_cell.length_c   1.000
_cell.angle_alpha   90.00
_cell.angle_beta   90.00
_cell.angle_gamma   90.00
#
_symmetry.space_group_name_H-M   'P 1'
#
loop_
_entity.id
_entity.type
_entity.pdbx_description
1 polymer ?
#
loop_
_entity_poly.entity_id
_entity_poly.type
_entity_poly.pdbx_seq_one_letter_code
_entity_poly.pdbx_strand_id
1 'polypeptide(L)'
;MAPIVVAIISVVGSFVVVYLTAIKELFTQKYQIRREQLDNFYIPFYQFYCRGLLLYNKLSKLGPEARGNLLDLLTSNIYLMEPESQALYPDFYLAFLNMLEAENGNKDYPLDKCSEELDIAFNRLKNAVFTEYKGILKKCNLPVPSIPQQ
;
A
#
# COMPACT_ATOMS: atom_id res chain seq x y z
N MET A 1 13.07 51.00 28.54
CA MET A 1 12.30 50.71 27.31
C MET A 1 12.99 49.65 26.45
N ALA A 2 14.24 49.86 26.01
CA ALA A 2 15.03 48.88 25.24
C ALA A 2 15.09 47.44 25.83
N PRO A 3 15.34 47.20 27.13
CA PRO A 3 15.45 45.84 27.67
C PRO A 3 14.11 45.08 27.69
N ILE A 4 12.99 45.80 27.82
CA ILE A 4 11.64 45.21 27.77
C ILE A 4 11.34 44.72 26.35
N VAL A 5 11.72 45.52 25.34
CA VAL A 5 11.56 45.14 23.93
C VAL A 5 12.39 43.90 23.58
N VAL A 6 13.65 43.83 24.03
CA VAL A 6 14.51 42.65 23.83
C VAL A 6 13.94 41.40 24.51
N ALA A 7 13.43 41.55 25.74
CA ALA A 7 12.79 40.44 26.45
C ALA A 7 11.54 39.93 25.71
N ILE A 8 10.68 40.83 25.22
CA ILE A 8 9.49 40.45 24.44
C ILE A 8 9.89 39.74 23.15
N ILE A 9 10.88 40.24 22.41
CA ILE A 9 11.37 39.61 21.17
C ILE A 9 11.92 38.21 21.47
N SER A 10 12.69 38.06 22.55
CA SER A 10 13.24 36.75 22.95
C SER A 10 12.14 35.75 23.29
N VAL A 11 11.10 36.18 24.02
CA VAL A 11 9.96 35.34 24.40
C VAL A 11 9.18 34.93 23.16
N VAL A 12 8.80 35.89 22.30
CA VAL A 12 8.07 35.62 21.05
C VAL A 12 8.88 34.70 20.13
N GLY A 13 10.18 34.96 19.98
CA GLY A 13 11.08 34.11 19.19
C GLY A 13 11.12 32.67 19.71
N SER A 14 11.17 32.48 21.03
CA SER A 14 11.13 31.15 21.65
C SER A 14 9.81 30.42 21.35
N PHE A 15 8.67 31.11 21.47
CA PHE A 15 7.37 30.54 21.12
C PHE A 15 7.27 30.16 19.64
N VAL A 16 7.77 31.01 18.74
CA VAL A 16 7.80 30.72 17.29
C VAL A 16 8.66 29.49 17.00
N VAL A 17 9.85 29.38 17.60
CA VAL A 17 10.73 28.22 17.41
C VAL A 17 10.08 26.93 17.92
N VAL A 18 9.48 26.95 19.11
CA VAL A 18 8.76 25.78 19.67
C VAL A 18 7.63 25.35 18.75
N TYR A 19 6.83 26.31 18.26
CA TYR A 19 5.73 26.03 17.35
C TYR A 19 6.20 25.44 16.01
N LEU A 20 7.23 26.03 15.38
CA LEU A 20 7.82 25.51 14.14
C LEU A 20 8.43 24.12 14.34
N THR A 21 9.01 23.86 15.51
CA THR A 21 9.59 22.56 15.86
C THR A 21 8.50 21.50 15.96
N ALA A 22 7.41 21.78 16.67
CA ALA A 22 6.27 20.86 16.77
C ALA A 22 5.69 20.53 15.39
N ILE A 23 5.55 21.54 14.52
CA ILE A 23 5.11 21.33 13.12
C ILE A 23 6.09 20.43 12.37
N LYS A 24 7.40 20.71 12.46
CA LYS A 24 8.43 19.92 11.80
C LYS A 24 8.41 18.46 12.27
N GLU A 25 8.23 18.21 13.56
CA GLU A 25 8.14 16.87 14.13
C GLU A 25 6.93 16.11 13.58
N LEU A 26 5.76 16.74 13.53
CA LEU A 26 4.55 16.15 12.93
C LEU A 26 4.76 15.79 11.45
N PHE A 27 5.37 16.67 10.66
CA PHE A 27 5.70 16.38 9.27
C PHE A 27 6.71 15.24 9.13
N THR A 28 7.72 15.23 10.01
CA THR A 28 8.75 14.18 10.05
C THR A 28 8.12 12.83 10.36
N GLN A 29 7.28 12.75 11.40
CA GLN A 29 6.58 11.52 11.77
C GLN A 29 5.70 11.01 10.62
N LYS A 30 4.88 11.88 10.01
CA LYS A 30 4.05 11.51 8.85
C LYS A 30 4.90 11.07 7.66
N TYR A 31 6.07 11.67 7.45
CA TYR A 31 6.99 11.26 6.40
C TYR A 31 7.58 9.87 6.67
N GLN A 32 8.01 9.59 7.91
CA GLN A 32 8.56 8.29 8.29
C GLN A 32 7.53 7.17 8.12
N ILE A 33 6.29 7.36 8.57
CA ILE A 33 5.21 6.38 8.38
C ILE A 33 5.00 6.09 6.89
N ARG A 34 4.89 7.14 6.06
CA ARG A 34 4.74 6.96 4.61
C ARG A 34 5.95 6.27 3.99
N ARG A 35 7.14 6.46 4.54
CA ARG A 35 8.34 5.82 4.03
C ARG A 35 8.40 4.34 4.37
N GLU A 36 8.02 3.99 5.59
CA GLU A 36 7.82 2.60 6.01
C GLU A 36 6.77 1.88 5.15
N GLN A 37 5.63 2.52 4.90
CA GLN A 37 4.61 1.99 3.99
C GLN A 37 5.18 1.70 2.59
N LEU A 38 5.92 2.66 2.02
CA LEU A 38 6.51 2.52 0.69
C LEU A 38 7.53 1.38 0.64
N ASP A 39 8.46 1.33 1.59
CA ASP A 39 9.62 0.46 1.53
C ASP A 39 9.23 -1.00 1.81
N ASN A 40 8.28 -1.24 2.72
CA ASN A 40 7.88 -2.59 3.13
C ASN A 40 6.71 -3.16 2.32
N PHE A 41 5.82 -2.32 1.78
CA PHE A 41 4.62 -2.79 1.09
C PHE A 41 4.51 -2.33 -0.37
N TYR A 42 4.35 -1.02 -0.61
CA TYR A 42 3.95 -0.54 -1.94
C TYR A 42 5.02 -0.74 -3.02
N ILE A 43 6.30 -0.55 -2.70
CA ILE A 43 7.40 -0.80 -3.63
C ILE A 43 7.53 -2.30 -3.91
N PRO A 44 7.60 -3.20 -2.90
CA PRO A 44 7.59 -4.64 -3.14
C PRO A 44 6.37 -5.12 -3.95
N PHE A 45 5.18 -4.58 -3.69
CA PHE A 45 3.98 -4.91 -4.45
C PHE A 45 4.10 -4.49 -5.92
N TYR A 46 4.58 -3.27 -6.19
CA TYR A 46 4.81 -2.80 -7.55
C TYR A 46 5.88 -3.64 -8.27
N GLN A 47 6.96 -4.02 -7.58
CA GLN A 47 7.99 -4.91 -8.13
C GLN A 47 7.43 -6.29 -8.46
N PHE A 48 6.60 -6.87 -7.58
CA PHE A 48 5.91 -8.13 -7.83
C PHE A 48 5.02 -8.02 -9.07
N TYR A 49 4.21 -6.95 -9.17
CA TYR A 49 3.35 -6.70 -10.30
C TYR A 49 4.12 -6.67 -11.63
N CYS A 50 5.25 -5.96 -11.67
CA CYS A 50 6.11 -5.90 -12.85
C CYS A 50 6.77 -7.25 -13.18
N ARG A 51 7.33 -7.94 -12.18
CA ARG A 51 8.02 -9.24 -12.35
C ARG A 51 7.08 -10.35 -12.81
N GLY A 52 5.86 -10.37 -12.27
CA GLY A 52 4.82 -11.32 -12.67
C GLY A 52 4.20 -11.03 -14.03
N LEU A 53 4.60 -9.94 -14.71
CA LEU A 53 3.98 -9.45 -15.94
C LEU A 53 2.46 -9.36 -15.82
N LEU A 54 1.96 -8.94 -14.66
CA LEU A 54 0.52 -8.86 -14.35
C LEU A 54 -0.20 -7.72 -15.08
N LEU A 55 0.53 -6.99 -15.91
CA LEU A 55 -0.04 -6.15 -16.96
C LEU A 55 -0.56 -6.97 -18.15
N TYR A 56 0.04 -8.13 -18.44
CA TYR A 56 -0.29 -8.96 -19.59
C TYR A 56 -0.83 -10.34 -19.16
N ASN A 57 -0.83 -10.63 -17.87
CA ASN A 57 -1.23 -11.91 -17.32
C ASN A 57 -2.22 -11.72 -16.17
N LYS A 58 -3.00 -12.77 -15.93
CA LYS A 58 -3.94 -12.88 -14.81
C LYS A 58 -3.25 -13.49 -13.59
N LEU A 59 -3.70 -13.15 -12.38
CA LEU A 59 -3.12 -13.69 -11.17
C LEU A 59 -3.33 -15.21 -11.10
N SER A 60 -4.52 -15.69 -11.48
CA SER A 60 -4.88 -17.10 -11.52
C SER A 60 -3.94 -17.96 -12.38
N LYS A 61 -3.30 -17.36 -13.40
CA LYS A 61 -2.36 -18.03 -14.31
C LYS A 61 -0.92 -18.08 -13.80
N LEU A 62 -0.61 -17.40 -12.69
CA LEU A 62 0.68 -17.55 -12.04
C LEU A 62 0.77 -18.91 -11.34
N GLY A 63 1.99 -19.43 -11.23
CA GLY A 63 2.23 -20.66 -10.47
C GLY A 63 1.91 -20.49 -8.98
N PRO A 64 1.63 -21.59 -8.26
CA PRO A 64 1.25 -21.55 -6.84
C PRO A 64 2.26 -20.81 -5.96
N GLU A 65 3.56 -20.99 -6.21
CA GLU A 65 4.63 -20.30 -5.48
C GLU A 65 4.55 -18.77 -5.64
N ALA A 66 4.37 -18.27 -6.87
CA ALA A 66 4.27 -16.84 -7.12
C ALA A 66 3.01 -16.23 -6.48
N ARG A 67 1.88 -16.96 -6.52
CA ARG A 67 0.65 -16.53 -5.82
C ARG A 67 0.82 -16.56 -4.30
N GLY A 68 1.50 -17.56 -3.75
CA GLY A 68 1.86 -17.64 -2.34
C GLY A 68 2.72 -16.45 -1.89
N ASN A 69 3.75 -16.11 -2.66
CA ASN A 69 4.59 -14.94 -2.37
C ASN A 69 3.79 -13.63 -2.35
N LEU A 70 2.78 -13.47 -3.22
CA LEU A 70 1.87 -12.33 -3.17
C LEU A 70 1.01 -12.35 -1.90
N LEU A 71 0.45 -13.51 -1.56
CA LEU A 71 -0.35 -13.66 -0.35
C LEU A 71 0.47 -13.28 0.89
N ASP A 72 1.70 -13.77 1.01
CA ASP A 72 2.59 -13.48 2.12
C ASP A 72 2.90 -11.98 2.21
N LEU A 73 3.18 -11.35 1.05
CA LEU A 73 3.42 -9.91 0.97
C LEU A 73 2.20 -9.10 1.44
N LEU A 74 0.99 -9.47 1.00
CA LEU A 74 -0.24 -8.79 1.41
C LEU A 74 -0.51 -9.01 2.90
N THR A 75 -0.52 -10.26 3.36
CA THR A 75 -0.89 -10.65 4.73
C THR A 75 0.04 -10.04 5.77
N SER A 76 1.35 -10.08 5.51
CA SER A 76 2.36 -9.58 6.46
C SER A 76 2.33 -8.06 6.58
N ASN A 77 1.72 -7.35 5.63
CA ASN A 77 1.78 -5.90 5.51
C ASN A 77 0.40 -5.23 5.45
N ILE A 78 -0.69 -5.90 5.85
CA ILE A 78 -2.05 -5.32 5.85
C ILE A 78 -2.08 -3.99 6.61
N TYR A 79 -1.37 -3.91 7.74
CA TYR A 79 -1.31 -2.71 8.58
C TYR A 79 -0.67 -1.49 7.91
N LEU A 80 0.08 -1.69 6.82
CA LEU A 80 0.71 -0.63 6.02
C LEU A 80 -0.17 -0.13 4.87
N MET A 81 -1.21 -0.88 4.50
CA MET A 81 -2.17 -0.49 3.47
C MET A 81 -3.05 0.67 3.96
N GLU A 82 -3.62 1.47 3.05
CA GLU A 82 -4.66 2.42 3.43
C GLU A 82 -6.02 1.69 3.59
N PRO A 83 -7.03 2.32 4.23
CA PRO A 83 -8.26 1.64 4.62
C PRO A 83 -9.04 0.97 3.47
N GLU A 84 -8.95 1.49 2.24
CA GLU A 84 -9.65 0.93 1.08
C GLU A 84 -9.08 -0.45 0.70
N SER A 85 -7.76 -0.56 0.55
CA SER A 85 -7.11 -1.86 0.29
C SER A 85 -7.28 -2.84 1.46
N GLN A 86 -7.24 -2.37 2.70
CA GLN A 86 -7.51 -3.21 3.87
C GLN A 86 -8.91 -3.80 3.84
N ALA A 87 -9.92 -3.02 3.44
CA ALA A 87 -11.30 -3.48 3.34
C ALA A 87 -11.51 -4.52 2.21
N LEU A 88 -10.70 -4.47 1.16
CA LEU A 88 -10.74 -5.41 0.03
C LEU A 88 -9.96 -6.71 0.28
N TYR A 89 -9.06 -6.72 1.27
CA TYR A 89 -8.21 -7.88 1.56
C TYR A 89 -9.00 -9.16 1.93
N PRO A 90 -10.05 -9.12 2.78
CA PRO A 90 -10.81 -10.33 3.12
C PRO A 90 -11.42 -11.03 1.89
N ASP A 91 -11.96 -10.26 0.94
CA ASP A 91 -12.53 -10.80 -0.30
C ASP A 91 -11.45 -11.47 -1.17
N PHE A 92 -10.28 -10.83 -1.27
CA PHE A 92 -9.12 -11.42 -1.94
C PHE A 92 -8.68 -12.72 -1.26
N TYR A 93 -8.58 -12.73 0.07
CA TYR A 93 -8.15 -13.90 0.83
C TYR A 93 -9.13 -15.07 0.66
N LEU A 94 -10.44 -14.81 0.70
CA LEU A 94 -11.46 -15.82 0.44
C LEU A 94 -11.34 -16.40 -0.97
N ALA A 95 -11.19 -15.55 -2.00
CA ALA A 95 -11.03 -15.99 -3.37
C ALA A 95 -9.73 -16.82 -3.56
N PHE A 96 -8.67 -16.47 -2.84
CA PHE A 96 -7.43 -17.24 -2.82
C PHE A 96 -7.63 -18.64 -2.23
N LEU A 97 -8.31 -18.75 -1.08
CA LEU A 97 -8.61 -20.06 -0.48
C LEU A 97 -9.49 -20.92 -1.39
N ASN A 98 -10.50 -20.33 -2.02
CA ASN A 98 -11.35 -21.03 -2.99
C ASN A 98 -10.54 -21.58 -4.18
N MET A 99 -9.53 -20.82 -4.64
CA MET A 99 -8.60 -21.29 -5.68
C MET A 99 -7.76 -22.49 -5.21
N LEU A 100 -7.28 -22.49 -3.96
CA LEU A 100 -6.57 -23.63 -3.40
C LEU A 100 -7.44 -24.88 -3.31
N GLU A 101 -8.70 -24.73 -2.88
CA GLU A 101 -9.67 -25.83 -2.86
C GLU A 101 -9.90 -26.41 -4.26
N ALA A 102 -10.05 -25.55 -5.26
CA ALA A 102 -10.21 -25.97 -6.65
C ALA A 102 -8.98 -26.74 -7.17
N GLU A 103 -7.77 -26.28 -6.84
CA GLU A 103 -6.52 -26.94 -7.26
C GLU A 103 -6.28 -28.28 -6.55
N ASN A 104 -6.83 -28.45 -5.34
CA ASN A 104 -6.84 -29.73 -4.64
C ASN A 104 -7.89 -30.72 -5.18
N GLY A 105 -8.65 -30.34 -6.21
CA GLY A 105 -9.64 -31.20 -6.86
C GLY A 105 -10.99 -31.26 -6.14
N ASN A 106 -11.28 -30.28 -5.29
CA ASN A 106 -12.57 -30.19 -4.61
C ASN A 106 -13.70 -29.90 -5.62
N LYS A 107 -14.71 -30.77 -5.68
CA LYS A 107 -15.80 -30.69 -6.67
C LYS A 107 -16.74 -29.50 -6.45
N ASP A 108 -16.79 -28.97 -5.23
CA ASP A 108 -17.61 -27.81 -4.89
C ASP A 108 -17.00 -26.48 -5.38
N TYR A 109 -15.74 -26.52 -5.83
CA TYR A 109 -14.95 -25.36 -6.26
C TYR A 109 -14.49 -25.54 -7.71
N PRO A 110 -15.31 -25.18 -8.71
CA PRO A 110 -14.93 -25.26 -10.11
C PRO A 110 -13.74 -24.35 -10.42
N LEU A 111 -12.66 -24.93 -10.97
CA LEU A 111 -11.40 -24.22 -11.23
C LEU A 111 -11.57 -22.95 -12.07
N ASP A 112 -12.38 -22.99 -13.12
CA ASP A 112 -12.60 -21.82 -13.98
C ASP A 112 -13.27 -20.66 -13.22
N LYS A 113 -14.26 -20.98 -12.37
CA LYS A 113 -14.98 -20.00 -11.57
C LYS A 113 -14.08 -19.41 -10.49
N CYS A 114 -13.36 -20.25 -9.74
CA CYS A 114 -12.45 -19.79 -8.70
C CYS A 114 -11.29 -18.97 -9.27
N SER A 115 -10.79 -19.32 -10.46
CA SER A 115 -9.78 -18.54 -11.18
C SER A 115 -10.29 -17.13 -11.51
N GLU A 116 -11.52 -17.04 -12.05
CA GLU A 116 -12.14 -15.76 -12.39
C GLU A 116 -12.41 -14.89 -11.15
N GLU A 117 -12.95 -15.48 -10.08
CA GLU A 117 -13.21 -14.78 -8.82
C GLU A 117 -11.91 -14.25 -8.19
N LEU A 118 -10.83 -15.03 -8.21
CA LEU A 118 -9.51 -14.60 -7.76
C LEU A 118 -9.01 -13.40 -8.57
N ASP A 119 -9.12 -13.45 -9.89
CA ASP A 119 -8.68 -12.34 -10.75
C ASP A 119 -9.52 -11.07 -10.54
N ILE A 120 -10.83 -11.21 -10.31
CA ILE A 120 -11.71 -10.08 -10.00
C ILE A 120 -11.33 -9.45 -8.66
N ALA A 121 -11.20 -10.26 -7.61
CA ALA A 121 -10.84 -9.78 -6.28
C ALA A 121 -9.46 -9.12 -6.27
N PHE A 122 -8.48 -9.75 -6.92
CA PHE A 122 -7.15 -9.17 -7.08
C PHE A 122 -7.17 -7.86 -7.85
N ASN A 123 -7.92 -7.76 -8.96
CA ASN A 123 -7.97 -6.51 -9.74
C ASN A 123 -8.54 -5.34 -8.95
N ARG A 124 -9.56 -5.58 -8.11
CA ARG A 124 -10.10 -4.55 -7.20
C ARG A 124 -9.03 -4.09 -6.20
N LEU A 125 -8.40 -5.04 -5.51
CA LEU A 125 -7.34 -4.75 -4.54
C LEU A 125 -6.16 -4.02 -5.19
N LYS A 126 -5.67 -4.52 -6.32
CA LYS A 126 -4.60 -3.92 -7.14
C LYS A 126 -4.89 -2.45 -7.47
N ASN A 127 -6.11 -2.14 -7.89
CA ASN A 127 -6.50 -0.78 -8.28
C ASN A 127 -6.51 0.17 -7.07
N ALA A 128 -7.00 -0.29 -5.92
CA ALA A 128 -6.92 0.46 -4.67
C ALA A 128 -5.45 0.70 -4.27
N VAL A 129 -4.64 -0.36 -4.21
CA VAL A 129 -3.21 -0.30 -3.86
C VAL A 129 -2.45 0.67 -4.79
N PHE A 130 -2.70 0.66 -6.09
CA PHE A 130 -2.04 1.60 -7.00
C PHE A 130 -2.51 3.04 -6.87
N THR A 131 -3.78 3.26 -6.52
CA THR A 131 -4.29 4.60 -6.24
C THR A 131 -3.60 5.16 -4.99
N GLU A 132 -3.52 4.35 -3.94
CA GLU A 132 -2.80 4.66 -2.70
C GLU A 132 -1.31 4.91 -2.95
N TYR A 133 -0.64 4.03 -3.69
CA TYR A 133 0.78 4.14 -4.03
C TYR A 133 1.09 5.47 -4.71
N LYS A 134 0.33 5.83 -5.75
CA LYS A 134 0.48 7.13 -6.44
C LYS A 134 0.25 8.29 -5.47
N GLY A 135 -0.74 8.16 -4.58
CA GLY A 135 -1.03 9.15 -3.55
C GLY A 135 0.13 9.37 -2.57
N ILE A 136 0.72 8.28 -2.07
CA ILE A 136 1.83 8.30 -1.10
C ILE A 136 3.11 8.85 -1.76
N LEU A 137 3.41 8.45 -3.00
CA LEU A 137 4.55 8.98 -3.74
C LEU A 137 4.47 10.51 -3.93
N LYS A 138 3.31 11.04 -4.34
CA LYS A 138 3.09 12.50 -4.45
C LYS A 138 3.29 13.20 -3.11
N LYS A 139 2.71 12.63 -2.06
CA LYS A 139 2.83 13.06 -0.66
C LYS A 139 4.28 13.11 -0.16
N CYS A 140 5.17 12.29 -0.72
CA CYS A 140 6.60 12.22 -0.42
C CYS A 140 7.50 12.96 -1.44
N ASN A 141 6.93 13.68 -2.41
CA ASN A 141 7.64 14.32 -3.53
C ASN A 141 8.51 13.34 -4.34
N LEU A 142 8.04 12.11 -4.52
CA LEU A 142 8.73 11.08 -5.29
C LEU A 142 8.15 10.96 -6.71
N PRO A 143 8.94 10.49 -7.70
CA PRO A 143 8.45 10.22 -9.04
C PRO A 143 7.30 9.21 -9.03
N VAL A 144 6.23 9.52 -9.77
CA VAL A 144 5.05 8.66 -9.88
C VAL A 144 5.14 7.84 -11.17
N PRO A 145 5.13 6.50 -11.10
CA PRO A 145 5.21 5.68 -12.30
C PRO A 145 3.91 5.77 -13.12
N SER A 146 4.06 5.73 -14.44
CA SER A 146 2.94 5.55 -15.38
C SER A 146 2.49 4.10 -15.36
N ILE A 147 1.65 3.76 -14.40
CA ILE A 147 1.05 2.42 -14.30
C ILE A 147 -0.13 2.35 -15.29
N PRO A 148 -0.06 1.50 -16.34
CA PRO A 148 -1.17 1.33 -17.26
C PRO A 148 -2.35 0.71 -16.50
N GLN A 149 -3.51 1.33 -16.58
CA GLN A 149 -4.74 0.78 -16.00
C GLN A 149 -5.39 -0.13 -17.05
N GLN A 150 -5.70 -1.37 -16.64
CA GLN A 150 -6.56 -2.31 -17.35
C GLN A 150 -7.83 -2.51 -16.55
#